data_AF-A0A946G0X9-F1
#
_entry.id   AF-A0A946G0X9-F1
#
_cell.length_a   1.000
_cell.length_b   1.000
_cell.length_c   1.000
_cell.angle_alpha   90.00
_cell.angle_beta   90.00
_cell.angle_gamma   90.00
#
_symmetry.space_group_name_H-M   'P 1'
#
loop_
_entity.id
_entity.type
_entity.pdbx_description
1 polymer ?
#
loop_
_entity_poly.entity_id
_entity_poly.type
_entity_poly.pdbx_seq_one_letter_code
_entity_poly.pdbx_strand_id
1 'polypeptide(L)'
;MSDDKYFGFKKVQIENFLKAEFKKKFKNNGKISLRKRQKFISDVTRKIGKRFGKDVLVLIDFTRNGFCSVVSPAKTESTDKGKLVKSFSHPQVFYTSHCVDRFSERMQAMDNCIIKLDAFFNEALSTFGENEGFLTCPDGVFAYENMGDRLVIKTYINFDLLSDDQIKQFYGAGMISMIPKEYATEDISGADFILADENEELS
;
A
#
# COMPACT_ATOMS: atom_id res chain seq x y z
N MET A 1 -26.20 -8.76 9.38
CA MET A 1 -25.62 -9.85 10.20
C MET A 1 -25.32 -11.13 9.40
N SER A 2 -26.07 -11.46 8.33
CA SER A 2 -25.77 -12.58 7.41
C SER A 2 -24.52 -12.33 6.54
N ASP A 3 -24.39 -11.10 6.04
CA ASP A 3 -23.39 -10.75 5.05
C ASP A 3 -21.98 -10.72 5.67
N ASP A 4 -21.84 -10.20 6.89
CA ASP A 4 -20.57 -10.18 7.62
C ASP A 4 -20.04 -11.60 7.91
N LYS A 5 -20.93 -12.56 8.22
CA LYS A 5 -20.57 -13.99 8.39
C LYS A 5 -20.13 -14.61 7.06
N TYR A 6 -20.80 -14.27 5.97
CA TYR A 6 -20.43 -14.73 4.63
C TYR A 6 -19.05 -14.20 4.20
N PHE A 7 -18.76 -12.91 4.45
CA PHE A 7 -17.45 -12.31 4.14
C PHE A 7 -16.34 -12.86 5.03
N GLY A 8 -16.58 -13.03 6.33
CA GLY A 8 -15.61 -13.67 7.22
C GLY A 8 -15.26 -15.09 6.77
N PHE A 9 -16.25 -15.89 6.37
CA PHE A 9 -16.02 -17.23 5.83
C PHE A 9 -15.26 -17.20 4.49
N LYS A 10 -15.65 -16.33 3.55
CA LYS A 10 -14.97 -16.12 2.27
C LYS A 10 -13.50 -15.70 2.47
N LYS A 11 -13.24 -14.81 3.43
CA LYS A 11 -11.89 -14.35 3.82
C LYS A 11 -11.03 -15.53 4.29
N VAL A 12 -11.52 -16.36 5.20
CA VAL A 12 -10.81 -17.57 5.67
C VAL A 12 -10.50 -18.53 4.52
N GLN A 13 -11.44 -18.73 3.58
CA GLN A 13 -11.21 -19.57 2.41
C GLN A 13 -10.11 -19.00 1.49
N ILE A 14 -10.11 -17.70 1.25
CA ILE A 14 -9.10 -17.00 0.45
C ILE A 14 -7.73 -17.10 1.13
N GLU A 15 -7.65 -16.85 2.43
CA GLU A 15 -6.39 -16.95 3.20
C GLU A 15 -5.81 -18.36 3.17
N ASN A 16 -6.65 -19.39 3.35
CA ASN A 16 -6.21 -20.78 3.26
C ASN A 16 -5.74 -21.14 1.85
N PHE A 17 -6.42 -20.65 0.82
CA PHE A 17 -6.00 -20.81 -0.57
C PHE A 17 -4.65 -20.14 -0.83
N LEU A 18 -4.46 -18.90 -0.36
CA LEU A 18 -3.23 -18.14 -0.50
C LEU A 18 -2.05 -18.85 0.18
N LYS A 19 -2.23 -19.28 1.42
CA LYS A 19 -1.22 -20.04 2.18
C LYS A 19 -0.81 -21.31 1.43
N ALA A 20 -1.77 -22.03 0.84
CA ALA A 20 -1.48 -23.22 0.05
C ALA A 20 -0.71 -22.90 -1.24
N GLU A 21 -1.12 -21.88 -1.99
CA GLU A 21 -0.44 -21.46 -3.22
C GLU A 21 0.98 -20.95 -2.96
N PHE A 22 1.19 -20.22 -1.87
CA PHE A 22 2.50 -19.77 -1.46
C PHE A 22 3.43 -20.95 -1.12
N LYS A 23 2.98 -21.88 -0.28
CA LYS A 23 3.75 -23.09 0.07
C LYS A 23 4.09 -23.94 -1.16
N LYS A 24 3.19 -24.02 -2.15
CA LYS A 24 3.47 -24.70 -3.42
C LYS A 24 4.59 -24.02 -4.20
N LYS A 25 4.64 -22.68 -4.21
CA LYS A 25 5.58 -21.89 -5.02
C LYS A 25 6.93 -21.71 -4.34
N PHE A 26 6.92 -21.44 -3.04
CA PHE A 26 8.09 -21.11 -2.22
C PHE A 26 8.25 -22.22 -1.17
N LYS A 27 9.02 -23.25 -1.52
CA LYS A 27 9.28 -24.41 -0.64
C LYS A 27 10.32 -24.12 0.45
N ASN A 28 11.16 -23.10 0.26
CA ASN A 28 12.25 -22.72 1.17
C ASN A 28 12.05 -21.28 1.65
N ASN A 29 12.36 -21.02 2.93
CA ASN A 29 12.27 -19.70 3.58
C ASN A 29 13.41 -18.72 3.17
N GLY A 30 13.98 -18.91 1.98
CA GLY A 30 15.03 -18.02 1.47
C GLY A 30 14.47 -16.67 1.01
N LYS A 31 15.31 -15.63 0.95
CA LYS A 31 14.92 -14.30 0.47
C LYS A 31 14.31 -14.39 -0.94
N ILE A 32 13.04 -13.99 -1.08
CA ILE A 32 12.32 -14.00 -2.36
C ILE A 32 12.60 -12.67 -3.08
N SER A 33 13.11 -12.74 -4.31
CA SER A 33 13.40 -11.55 -5.12
C SER A 33 12.14 -10.82 -5.57
N LEU A 34 12.23 -9.50 -5.75
CA LEU A 34 11.11 -8.64 -6.18
C LEU A 34 10.39 -9.18 -7.42
N ARG A 35 11.14 -9.59 -8.46
CA ARG A 35 10.58 -10.20 -9.67
C ARG A 35 9.75 -11.46 -9.39
N LYS A 36 10.19 -12.30 -8.44
CA LYS A 36 9.44 -13.49 -8.03
C LYS A 36 8.18 -13.12 -7.25
N ARG A 37 8.23 -12.07 -6.42
CA ARG A 37 7.08 -11.53 -5.68
C ARG A 37 6.02 -11.00 -6.63
N GLN A 38 6.40 -10.09 -7.54
CA GLN A 38 5.51 -9.52 -8.55
C GLN A 38 4.84 -10.60 -9.40
N LYS A 39 5.61 -11.60 -9.87
CA LYS A 39 5.05 -12.72 -10.63
C LYS A 39 4.05 -13.53 -9.80
N PHE A 40 4.36 -13.80 -8.53
CA PHE A 40 3.45 -14.52 -7.65
C PHE A 40 2.17 -13.73 -7.36
N ILE A 41 2.27 -12.43 -7.06
CA ILE A 41 1.12 -11.54 -6.88
C ILE A 41 0.24 -11.59 -8.13
N SER A 42 0.80 -11.37 -9.32
CA SER A 42 0.04 -11.41 -10.58
C SER A 42 -0.66 -12.77 -10.80
N ASP A 43 0.05 -13.88 -10.57
CA ASP A 43 -0.49 -15.22 -10.73
C ASP A 43 -1.61 -15.52 -9.73
N VAL A 44 -1.44 -15.13 -8.47
CA VAL A 44 -2.39 -15.43 -7.40
C VAL A 44 -3.62 -14.54 -7.47
N THR A 45 -3.45 -13.26 -7.81
CA THR A 45 -4.56 -12.33 -8.09
C THR A 45 -5.43 -12.86 -9.22
N ARG A 46 -4.83 -13.39 -10.30
CA ARG A 46 -5.58 -14.03 -11.39
C ARG A 46 -6.34 -15.27 -10.93
N LYS A 47 -5.73 -16.13 -10.10
CA LYS A 47 -6.39 -17.33 -9.57
C LYS A 47 -7.55 -16.99 -8.62
N ILE A 48 -7.36 -15.99 -7.77
CA ILE A 48 -8.38 -15.53 -6.83
C ILE A 48 -9.52 -14.85 -7.56
N GLY A 49 -9.21 -13.98 -8.53
CA GLY A 49 -10.21 -13.38 -9.42
C GLY A 49 -11.13 -14.42 -10.06
N LYS A 50 -10.56 -15.53 -10.52
CA LYS A 50 -11.32 -16.66 -11.12
C LYS A 50 -12.13 -17.46 -10.10
N ARG A 51 -11.62 -17.64 -8.88
CA ARG A 51 -12.20 -18.56 -7.89
C ARG A 51 -13.17 -17.88 -6.92
N PHE A 52 -12.90 -16.64 -6.55
CA PHE A 52 -13.58 -15.91 -5.49
C PHE A 52 -14.18 -14.57 -5.95
N GLY A 53 -13.86 -14.12 -7.16
CA GLY A 53 -14.33 -12.85 -7.73
C GLY A 53 -13.25 -11.77 -7.78
N LYS A 54 -13.50 -10.72 -8.59
CA LYS A 54 -12.60 -9.56 -8.77
C LYS A 54 -12.66 -8.56 -7.61
N ASP A 55 -13.56 -8.82 -6.67
CA ASP A 55 -13.80 -8.09 -5.43
C ASP A 55 -12.83 -8.52 -4.32
N VAL A 56 -11.61 -8.98 -4.63
CA VAL A 56 -10.62 -9.36 -3.62
C VAL A 56 -9.27 -8.70 -3.94
N LEU A 57 -8.75 -7.95 -2.97
CA LEU A 57 -7.37 -7.48 -2.96
C LEU A 57 -6.55 -8.37 -2.02
N VAL A 58 -5.36 -8.76 -2.46
CA VAL A 58 -4.46 -9.60 -1.70
C VAL A 58 -3.19 -8.82 -1.41
N LEU A 59 -2.88 -8.68 -0.12
CA LEU A 59 -1.66 -8.10 0.39
C LEU A 59 -0.78 -9.23 0.92
N ILE A 60 0.45 -9.32 0.40
CA ILE A 60 1.34 -10.46 0.68
C ILE A 60 2.60 -9.94 1.33
N ASP A 61 2.75 -10.23 2.60
CA ASP A 61 3.99 -9.99 3.35
C ASP A 61 4.92 -11.20 3.17
N PHE A 62 5.81 -11.07 2.18
CA PHE A 62 6.83 -12.07 1.88
C PHE A 62 7.89 -12.20 2.98
N THR A 63 8.01 -11.23 3.90
CA THR A 63 9.01 -11.26 4.98
C THR A 63 8.52 -12.10 6.15
N ARG A 64 7.22 -12.08 6.44
CA ARG A 64 6.60 -12.81 7.57
C ARG A 64 5.91 -14.12 7.16
N ASN A 65 6.02 -14.52 5.89
CA ASN A 65 5.15 -15.55 5.29
C ASN A 65 3.66 -15.27 5.57
N GLY A 66 3.33 -13.99 5.76
CA GLY A 66 2.06 -13.49 6.26
C GLY A 66 1.20 -13.04 5.10
N PHE A 67 -0.05 -13.47 5.07
CA PHE A 67 -1.02 -13.05 4.05
C PHE A 67 -2.07 -12.22 4.73
N CYS A 68 -2.34 -11.04 4.18
CA CYS A 68 -3.51 -10.26 4.51
C CYS A 68 -4.42 -10.23 3.28
N SER A 69 -5.64 -10.73 3.39
CA SER A 69 -6.63 -10.57 2.33
C SER A 69 -7.64 -9.50 2.70
N VAL A 70 -7.95 -8.66 1.74
CA VAL A 70 -8.93 -7.57 1.85
C VAL A 70 -10.06 -7.88 0.87
N VAL A 71 -11.27 -8.02 1.37
CA VAL A 71 -12.42 -8.53 0.59
C VAL A 71 -13.46 -7.43 0.42
N SER A 72 -13.92 -7.23 -0.81
CA SER A 72 -15.04 -6.34 -1.15
C SER A 72 -16.38 -7.11 -1.08
N PRO A 73 -17.52 -6.42 -0.85
CA PRO A 73 -17.71 -4.98 -0.74
C PRO A 73 -17.19 -4.46 0.59
N ALA A 74 -16.14 -3.66 0.51
CA ALA A 74 -15.86 -2.66 1.52
C ALA A 74 -17.13 -1.81 1.57
N LYS A 75 -17.90 -1.91 2.67
CA LYS A 75 -19.02 -0.98 2.92
C LYS A 75 -18.48 0.42 2.67
N THR A 76 -19.14 1.29 1.93
CA THR A 76 -18.69 2.69 1.79
C THR A 76 -19.40 3.50 2.85
N GLU A 77 -18.66 3.98 3.85
CA GLU A 77 -19.17 4.95 4.83
C GLU A 77 -18.35 6.22 4.69
N SER A 78 -19.03 7.35 4.54
CA SER A 78 -18.41 8.68 4.63
C SER A 78 -17.92 8.85 6.06
N THR A 79 -16.64 9.12 6.23
CA THR A 79 -16.05 9.34 7.55
C THR A 79 -16.16 10.81 7.93
N ASP A 80 -16.28 11.11 9.22
CA ASP A 80 -16.29 12.50 9.74
C ASP A 80 -14.94 13.22 9.53
N LYS A 81 -13.89 12.49 9.13
CA LYS A 81 -12.52 12.98 8.90
C LYS A 81 -12.21 13.39 7.45
N GLY A 82 -13.21 13.41 6.56
CA GLY A 82 -13.05 13.80 5.15
C GLY A 82 -13.67 12.79 4.17
N LYS A 83 -13.55 13.09 2.86
CA LYS A 83 -14.08 12.21 1.81
C LYS A 83 -13.08 11.10 1.47
N LEU A 84 -13.59 9.89 1.32
CA LEU A 84 -12.85 8.76 0.75
C LEU A 84 -13.18 8.65 -0.74
N VAL A 85 -12.14 8.69 -1.56
CA VAL A 85 -12.19 8.56 -3.01
C VAL A 85 -11.80 7.14 -3.37
N LYS A 86 -12.66 6.42 -4.10
CA LYS A 86 -12.43 5.02 -4.44
C LYS A 86 -11.41 4.87 -5.59
N SER A 87 -10.50 3.92 -5.48
CA SER A 87 -9.63 3.49 -6.58
C SER A 87 -10.44 2.93 -7.76
N PHE A 88 -9.98 3.17 -8.99
CA PHE A 88 -10.59 2.55 -10.17
C PHE A 88 -10.10 1.12 -10.39
N SER A 89 -8.87 0.84 -9.96
CA SER A 89 -8.20 -0.45 -10.15
C SER A 89 -8.59 -1.45 -9.07
N HIS A 90 -8.81 -0.99 -7.83
CA HIS A 90 -9.02 -1.87 -6.67
C HIS A 90 -10.26 -1.45 -5.87
N PRO A 91 -11.34 -2.24 -5.88
CA PRO A 91 -12.56 -1.92 -5.15
C PRO A 91 -12.42 -1.72 -3.63
N GLN A 92 -11.32 -2.20 -3.05
CA GLN A 92 -11.01 -2.18 -1.61
C GLN A 92 -10.09 -1.02 -1.22
N VAL A 93 -9.53 -0.30 -2.21
CA VAL A 93 -8.57 0.78 -1.98
C VAL A 93 -9.30 2.11 -2.05
N PHE A 94 -9.05 2.94 -1.04
CA PHE A 94 -9.60 4.28 -0.93
C PHE A 94 -8.47 5.27 -0.68
N TYR A 95 -8.51 6.40 -1.37
CA TYR A 95 -7.66 7.55 -1.13
C TYR A 95 -8.41 8.55 -0.26
N THR A 96 -7.75 9.14 0.73
CA THR A 96 -8.29 10.33 1.39
C THR A 96 -8.33 11.48 0.38
N SER A 97 -9.26 12.43 0.55
CA SER A 97 -9.26 13.68 -0.24
C SER A 97 -7.90 14.37 -0.14
N HIS A 98 -7.33 14.44 1.06
CA HIS A 98 -5.99 14.98 1.31
C HIS A 98 -4.89 14.33 0.46
N CYS A 99 -4.92 13.00 0.28
CA CYS A 99 -3.99 12.30 -0.59
C CYS A 99 -4.14 12.75 -2.05
N VAL A 100 -5.38 12.84 -2.54
CA VAL A 100 -5.67 13.19 -3.94
C VAL A 100 -5.32 14.65 -4.21
N ASP A 101 -5.70 15.56 -3.31
CA ASP A 101 -5.49 17.01 -3.44
C ASP A 101 -3.99 17.32 -3.48
N ARG A 102 -3.21 16.81 -2.52
CA ARG A 102 -1.74 16.99 -2.49
C ARG A 102 -1.05 16.38 -3.70
N PHE A 103 -1.50 15.22 -4.15
CA PHE A 103 -0.94 14.59 -5.34
C PHE A 103 -1.21 15.45 -6.59
N SER A 104 -2.44 15.96 -6.73
CA SER A 104 -2.84 16.82 -7.84
C SER A 104 -2.00 18.11 -7.90
N GLU A 105 -1.86 18.80 -6.76
CA GLU A 105 -1.07 20.02 -6.63
C GLU A 105 0.40 19.79 -7.03
N ARG A 106 1.01 18.71 -6.52
CA ARG A 106 2.43 18.40 -6.78
C ARG A 106 2.69 17.96 -8.22
N MET A 107 1.78 17.19 -8.80
CA MET A 107 1.95 16.68 -10.16
C MET A 107 1.53 17.69 -11.24
N GLN A 108 1.05 18.88 -10.84
CA GLN A 108 0.48 19.91 -11.72
C GLN A 108 -0.53 19.31 -12.72
N ALA A 109 -1.27 18.29 -12.28
CA ALA A 109 -2.10 17.48 -13.15
C ALA A 109 -3.50 18.09 -13.25
N MET A 110 -3.92 18.42 -14.47
CA MET A 110 -5.30 18.82 -14.77
C MET A 110 -6.23 17.60 -14.98
N ASP A 111 -5.64 16.41 -15.09
CA ASP A 111 -6.32 15.14 -15.35
C ASP A 111 -6.71 14.42 -14.05
N ASN A 112 -7.55 13.38 -14.19
CA ASN A 112 -7.97 12.55 -13.07
C ASN A 112 -6.77 11.81 -12.41
N CYS A 113 -6.27 12.41 -11.33
CA CYS A 113 -5.10 11.96 -10.57
C CYS A 113 -5.23 10.54 -10.01
N ILE A 114 -6.46 10.03 -9.85
CA ILE A 114 -6.73 8.67 -9.33
C ILE A 114 -6.13 7.61 -10.26
N ILE A 115 -6.17 7.82 -11.59
CA ILE A 115 -5.61 6.85 -12.54
C ILE A 115 -4.09 6.73 -12.37
N LYS A 116 -3.41 7.84 -12.10
CA LYS A 116 -1.97 7.88 -11.88
C LYS A 116 -1.59 7.31 -10.51
N LEU A 117 -2.37 7.66 -9.47
CA LEU A 117 -2.24 7.05 -8.14
C LEU A 117 -2.40 5.53 -8.18
N ASP A 118 -3.37 5.02 -8.94
CA ASP A 118 -3.58 3.59 -9.14
C ASP A 118 -2.37 2.92 -9.80
N ALA A 119 -1.78 3.55 -10.81
CA ALA A 119 -0.59 3.03 -11.49
C ALA A 119 0.60 2.89 -10.52
N PHE A 120 0.90 3.93 -9.76
CA PHE A 120 1.98 3.92 -8.75
C PHE A 120 1.67 2.93 -7.61
N PHE A 121 0.43 2.88 -7.15
CA PHE A 121 0.00 1.97 -6.10
C PHE A 121 0.14 0.50 -6.52
N ASN A 122 -0.14 0.16 -7.78
CA ASN A 122 0.04 -1.20 -8.30
C ASN A 122 1.49 -1.70 -8.19
N GLU A 123 2.47 -0.81 -8.35
CA GLU A 123 3.88 -1.14 -8.15
C GLU A 123 4.20 -1.31 -6.66
N ALA A 124 3.67 -0.39 -5.84
CA ALA A 124 3.88 -0.35 -4.40
C ALA A 124 3.31 -1.57 -3.66
N LEU A 125 2.26 -2.22 -4.18
CA LEU A 125 1.70 -3.45 -3.59
C LEU A 125 2.73 -4.55 -3.33
N SER A 126 3.82 -4.59 -4.11
CA SER A 126 4.87 -5.60 -3.97
C SER A 126 5.80 -5.43 -2.77
N THR A 127 5.73 -4.27 -2.11
CA THR A 127 6.53 -3.90 -0.92
C THR A 127 5.72 -3.99 0.38
N PHE A 128 4.48 -4.49 0.31
CA PHE A 128 3.66 -4.73 1.49
C PHE A 128 4.38 -5.64 2.50
N GLY A 129 4.44 -5.19 3.75
CA GLY A 129 5.12 -5.87 4.85
C GLY A 129 6.61 -5.56 4.97
N GLU A 130 7.22 -4.82 4.04
CA GLU A 130 8.61 -4.37 4.19
C GLU A 130 8.73 -3.21 5.17
N ASN A 131 7.78 -2.26 5.11
CA ASN A 131 7.69 -1.13 6.03
C ASN A 131 6.27 -1.07 6.60
N GLU A 132 6.14 -1.11 7.92
CA GLU A 132 4.82 -1.05 8.57
C GLU A 132 4.15 0.30 8.31
N GLY A 133 2.92 0.28 7.80
CA GLY A 133 2.17 1.49 7.44
C GLY A 133 2.61 2.18 6.14
N PHE A 134 3.64 1.68 5.45
CA PHE A 134 4.15 2.30 4.21
C PHE A 134 4.31 1.31 3.06
N LEU A 135 4.01 1.77 1.85
CA LEU A 135 4.28 1.05 0.60
C LEU A 135 5.17 1.92 -0.28
N THR A 136 6.27 1.37 -0.75
CA THR A 136 7.27 2.08 -1.56
C THR A 136 7.13 1.70 -3.03
N CYS A 137 7.20 2.69 -3.91
CA CYS A 137 7.39 2.53 -5.35
C CYS A 137 8.62 3.36 -5.80
N PRO A 138 9.09 3.22 -7.05
CA PRO A 138 10.22 4.01 -7.54
C PRO A 138 10.02 5.52 -7.42
N ASP A 139 8.79 5.99 -7.63
CA ASP A 139 8.46 7.43 -7.63
C ASP A 139 8.16 8.02 -6.25
N GLY A 140 8.00 7.19 -5.21
CA GLY A 140 7.67 7.69 -3.88
C GLY A 140 7.10 6.64 -2.92
N VAL A 141 6.47 7.13 -1.86
CA VAL A 141 5.99 6.33 -0.73
C VAL A 141 4.53 6.64 -0.43
N PHE A 142 3.71 5.60 -0.32
CA PHE A 142 2.34 5.66 0.14
C PHE A 142 2.28 5.37 1.65
N ALA A 143 1.64 6.24 2.42
CA ALA A 143 1.25 5.94 3.78
C ALA A 143 -0.16 5.34 3.78
N TYR A 144 -0.36 4.21 4.45
CA TYR A 144 -1.64 3.50 4.47
C TYR A 144 -2.08 3.10 5.87
N GLU A 145 -3.37 2.84 6.00
CA GLU A 145 -3.97 2.20 7.17
C GLU A 145 -4.98 1.13 6.72
N ASN A 146 -4.98 -0.01 7.42
CA ASN A 146 -5.99 -1.05 7.25
C ASN A 146 -7.21 -0.73 8.11
N MET A 147 -8.32 -0.32 7.50
CA MET A 147 -9.57 -0.04 8.18
C MET A 147 -10.59 -1.14 7.89
N GLY A 148 -10.61 -2.18 8.71
CA GLY A 148 -11.47 -3.36 8.51
C GLY A 148 -11.08 -4.10 7.21
N ASP A 149 -11.99 -4.15 6.26
CA ASP A 149 -11.76 -4.74 4.93
C ASP A 149 -11.49 -3.66 3.86
N ARG A 150 -10.87 -2.54 4.26
CA ARG A 150 -10.41 -1.46 3.38
C ARG A 150 -8.93 -1.19 3.57
N LEU A 151 -8.26 -0.88 2.47
CA LEU A 151 -6.93 -0.28 2.50
C LEU A 151 -7.09 1.22 2.21
N VAL A 152 -6.84 2.05 3.22
CA VAL A 152 -6.99 3.50 3.12
C VAL A 152 -5.62 4.14 2.95
N ILE A 153 -5.40 4.78 1.81
CA ILE A 153 -4.20 5.55 1.51
C ILE A 153 -4.39 6.96 2.07
N LYS A 154 -3.58 7.29 3.08
CA LYS A 154 -3.63 8.58 3.78
C LYS A 154 -2.94 9.68 3.00
N THR A 155 -1.80 9.36 2.41
CA THR A 155 -1.02 10.32 1.62
C THR A 155 -0.03 9.60 0.69
N TYR A 156 0.47 10.32 -0.30
CA TYR A 156 1.58 9.93 -1.15
C TYR A 156 2.68 11.00 -1.06
N ILE A 157 3.91 10.55 -0.85
CA ILE A 157 5.10 11.37 -0.71
C ILE A 157 5.99 11.07 -1.90
N ASN A 158 6.19 12.06 -2.77
CA ASN A 158 7.10 11.94 -3.89
C ASN A 158 8.53 11.68 -3.38
N PHE A 159 9.31 10.92 -4.15
CA PHE A 159 10.67 10.53 -3.77
C PHE A 159 11.58 11.73 -3.46
N ASP A 160 11.44 12.83 -4.22
CA ASP A 160 12.19 14.08 -4.06
C ASP A 160 11.88 14.84 -2.76
N LEU A 161 10.78 14.48 -2.07
CA LEU A 161 10.39 15.09 -0.80
C LEU A 161 10.79 14.24 0.41
N LEU A 162 11.47 13.11 0.20
CA LEU A 162 11.96 12.26 1.28
C LEU A 162 13.31 12.78 1.78
N SER A 163 13.44 12.87 3.11
CA SER A 163 14.74 13.10 3.74
C SER A 163 15.69 11.93 3.51
N ASP A 164 17.00 12.16 3.61
CA ASP A 164 18.03 11.12 3.53
C ASP A 164 17.77 9.94 4.47
N ASP A 165 17.25 10.21 5.66
CA ASP A 165 16.94 9.17 6.65
C ASP A 165 15.70 8.37 6.27
N GLN A 166 14.69 9.01 5.68
CA GLN A 166 13.53 8.31 5.12
C GLN A 166 13.92 7.48 3.89
N ILE A 167 14.81 7.98 3.03
CA ILE A 167 15.33 7.22 1.89
C ILE A 167 16.09 5.98 2.40
N LYS A 168 16.98 6.15 3.38
CA LYS A 168 17.68 5.03 4.04
C LYS A 168 16.72 4.00 4.60
N GLN A 169 15.67 4.46 5.28
CA GLN A 169 14.65 3.61 5.88
C GLN A 169 13.87 2.82 4.82
N PHE A 170 13.34 3.50 3.79
CA PHE A 170 12.38 2.92 2.85
C PHE A 170 13.04 2.14 1.71
N TYR A 171 14.22 2.56 1.26
CA TYR A 171 14.89 1.99 0.09
C TYR A 171 16.22 1.31 0.42
N GLY A 172 16.70 1.45 1.66
CA GLY A 172 17.97 0.90 2.11
C GLY A 172 19.19 1.70 1.64
N ALA A 173 20.32 1.46 2.29
CA ALA A 173 21.56 2.20 2.02
C ALA A 173 22.09 2.09 0.58
N GLY A 174 21.71 1.03 -0.15
CA GLY A 174 22.16 0.78 -1.53
C GLY A 174 21.50 1.65 -2.60
N MET A 175 20.38 2.32 -2.29
CA MET A 175 19.71 3.25 -3.23
C MET A 175 20.19 4.69 -3.08
N ILE A 176 20.86 5.04 -1.97
CA ILE A 176 21.48 6.36 -1.76
C ILE A 176 22.53 6.65 -2.84
N SER A 177 23.28 5.64 -3.28
CA SER A 177 24.29 5.80 -4.32
C SER A 177 23.72 6.01 -5.74
N MET A 178 22.40 5.87 -5.92
CA MET A 178 21.71 6.20 -7.18
C MET A 178 21.06 7.59 -7.16
N ILE A 179 21.13 8.30 -6.02
CA ILE A 179 20.68 9.68 -5.92
C ILE A 179 21.72 10.56 -6.62
N PRO A 180 21.33 11.36 -7.63
CA PRO A 180 22.21 12.38 -8.18
C PRO A 180 22.64 13.31 -7.04
N LYS A 181 23.95 13.57 -6.91
CA LYS A 181 24.53 14.41 -5.84
C LYS A 181 23.90 15.81 -5.69
N GLU A 182 23.11 16.23 -6.66
CA GLU A 182 22.34 17.48 -6.67
C GLU A 182 21.14 17.48 -5.70
N TYR A 183 20.71 16.32 -5.20
CA TYR A 183 19.61 16.18 -4.23
C TYR A 183 20.07 15.81 -2.82
N ALA A 184 21.39 15.69 -2.59
CA ALA A 184 21.94 15.57 -1.24
C ALA A 184 21.96 16.96 -0.61
N THR A 185 20.83 17.39 -0.05
CA THR A 185 20.74 18.68 0.64
C THR A 185 21.41 18.60 2.01
N GLU A 186 22.44 19.42 2.24
CA GLU A 186 23.05 19.65 3.56
C GLU A 186 22.19 20.52 4.49
N ASP A 187 20.93 20.80 4.14
CA ASP A 187 20.09 21.78 4.86
C ASP A 187 18.90 21.11 5.57
N ILE A 188 19.02 21.03 6.89
CA ILE A 188 18.08 20.38 7.83
C ILE A 188 16.84 21.25 8.09
N SER A 189 16.68 22.42 7.46
CA SER A 189 15.66 23.40 7.85
C SER A 189 14.40 23.47 6.98
N GLY A 190 14.12 22.47 6.12
CA GLY A 190 13.00 22.51 5.17
C GLY A 190 11.94 21.40 5.29
N ALA A 191 12.13 20.41 6.17
CA ALA A 191 11.18 19.31 6.32
C ALA A 191 10.04 19.69 7.28
N ASP A 192 9.03 20.40 6.77
CA ASP A 192 7.76 20.67 7.45
C ASP A 192 6.91 19.39 7.59
N PHE A 193 7.34 18.42 8.39
CA PHE A 193 6.46 17.33 8.84
C PHE A 193 6.77 16.89 10.27
N ILE A 194 6.06 17.50 11.22
CA ILE A 194 5.78 16.89 12.53
C ILE A 194 4.57 15.98 12.32
N LEU A 195 4.79 14.66 12.37
CA LEU A 195 3.69 13.73 12.68
C LEU A 195 3.40 13.89 14.17
N ALA A 196 2.53 14.85 14.50
CA ALA A 196 2.02 14.99 15.84
C ALA A 196 1.06 13.81 16.10
N ASP A 197 1.56 12.78 16.78
CA ASP A 197 0.73 11.95 17.65
C ASP A 197 0.27 12.85 18.81
N GLU A 198 -0.84 13.57 18.62
CA GLU A 198 -1.57 14.17 19.74
C GLU A 198 -2.66 13.20 20.18
N ASN A 199 -2.27 12.27 21.05
CA ASN A 199 -3.13 11.69 22.08
C ASN A 199 -2.25 11.10 23.20
N GLU A 200 -1.63 11.97 23.99
CA GLU A 200 -1.35 11.71 25.40
C GLU A 200 -1.68 12.98 26.20
N GLU A 201 -2.96 13.32 26.27
CA GLU A 201 -3.47 13.95 27.50
C GLU A 201 -3.67 12.83 28.52
N LEU A 202 -2.84 12.80 29.57
CA LEU A 202 -3.21 12.38 30.92
C LEU A 202 -2.03 12.65 31.88
N SER A 203 -2.02 13.84 32.47
CA SER A 203 -1.56 14.06 33.84
C SER A 203 -2.34 15.20 34.46
#